data_AF-A0A9W7G757-F1
#
_entry.id   AF-A0A9W7G757-F1
#
_cell.length_a   1.000
_cell.length_b   1.000
_cell.length_c   1.000
_cell.angle_alpha   90.00
_cell.angle_beta   90.00
_cell.angle_gamma   90.00
#
_symmetry.space_group_name_H-M   'P 1'
#
loop_
_entity.id
_entity.type
_entity.pdbx_description
1 polymer ?
#
loop_
_entity_poly.entity_id
_entity_poly.type
_entity_poly.pdbx_seq_one_letter_code
_entity_poly.pdbx_strand_id
1 'polypeptide(L)'
;MPNDRDIDAPINFAGLWPDSDDEEEAFVDNGEEQIVEVCGVDLKVRQYAYHSHNANRVWPGTFNLCEYYLSPSPPTGCLSDLKGKRVLELGTATGLLALRMSMSGVSNIVTSDVSDGGLVRDNVLFNFSLNKVPPVPHLEHTWGTGWGGGRFDVVLASDILLYVAAYDALVKTLGEVGG
;
A
#
# COMPACT_ATOMS: atom_id res chain seq x y z
N MET A 1 -34.14 -34.96 -33.22
CA MET A 1 -33.71 -33.59 -32.88
C MET A 1 -34.39 -33.25 -31.56
N PRO A 2 -33.66 -33.11 -30.44
CA PRO A 2 -34.26 -32.79 -29.15
C PRO A 2 -34.62 -31.30 -29.11
N ASN A 3 -35.85 -31.01 -28.68
CA ASN A 3 -36.36 -29.65 -28.46
C ASN A 3 -35.62 -28.93 -27.34
N ASP A 4 -35.53 -27.61 -27.51
CA ASP A 4 -34.99 -26.64 -26.56
C ASP A 4 -35.41 -26.92 -25.12
N ARG A 5 -34.40 -27.01 -24.24
CA ARG A 5 -34.60 -26.88 -22.80
C ARG A 5 -34.61 -25.40 -22.50
N ASP A 6 -35.79 -24.83 -22.30
CA ASP A 6 -35.94 -23.57 -21.58
C ASP A 6 -35.35 -23.76 -20.18
N ILE A 7 -34.18 -23.15 -19.96
CA ILE A 7 -33.62 -23.00 -18.62
C ILE A 7 -34.35 -21.79 -18.02
N ASP A 8 -35.40 -22.05 -17.26
CA ASP A 8 -36.06 -21.03 -16.45
C ASP A 8 -35.02 -20.43 -15.48
N ALA A 9 -34.82 -19.12 -15.56
CA ALA A 9 -33.99 -18.39 -14.61
C ALA A 9 -34.62 -18.54 -13.21
N PRO A 10 -33.86 -18.95 -12.18
CA PRO A 10 -34.44 -19.12 -10.86
C PRO A 10 -34.84 -17.74 -10.30
N ILE A 11 -36.15 -17.62 -10.09
CA ILE A 11 -36.84 -16.98 -8.97
C ILE A 11 -36.24 -15.63 -8.52
N ASN A 12 -36.99 -14.57 -8.81
CA ASN A 12 -36.87 -13.23 -8.26
C ASN A 12 -36.51 -13.24 -6.76
N PHE A 13 -35.35 -12.68 -6.39
CA PHE A 13 -34.87 -12.54 -5.02
C PHE A 13 -35.52 -11.39 -4.22
N ALA A 14 -36.53 -10.72 -4.77
CA ALA A 14 -37.18 -9.54 -4.17
C ALA A 14 -38.02 -9.81 -2.90
N GLY A 15 -37.73 -10.85 -2.13
CA GLY A 15 -38.46 -11.16 -0.89
C GLY A 15 -37.66 -11.92 0.17
N LEU A 16 -36.33 -12.01 0.04
CA LEU A 16 -35.46 -12.71 1.00
C LEU A 16 -34.83 -11.79 2.06
N TRP A 17 -35.11 -10.49 1.99
CA TRP A 17 -34.58 -9.51 2.93
C TRP A 17 -35.78 -8.90 3.66
N PRO A 18 -35.90 -9.07 4.99
CA PRO A 18 -36.86 -8.25 5.74
C PRO A 18 -36.49 -6.78 5.52
N ASP A 19 -37.48 -5.93 5.31
CA ASP A 19 -37.31 -4.47 5.33
C ASP A 19 -36.71 -4.10 6.69
N SER A 20 -35.38 -4.01 6.74
CA SER A 20 -34.61 -3.50 7.86
C SER A 20 -34.60 -1.99 7.66
N ASP A 21 -35.53 -1.33 8.36
CA ASP A 21 -35.49 0.10 8.66
C ASP A 21 -34.31 0.37 9.61
N ASP A 22 -33.09 0.05 9.19
CA ASP A 22 -31.87 0.39 9.91
C ASP A 22 -31.18 1.50 9.13
N GLU A 23 -30.98 2.63 9.82
CA GLU A 23 -30.25 3.81 9.38
C GLU A 23 -28.93 3.41 8.69
N GLU A 24 -28.43 4.24 7.77
CA GLU A 24 -27.12 4.10 7.11
C GLU A 24 -25.99 3.97 8.15
N GLU A 25 -25.81 2.80 8.76
CA GLU A 25 -24.64 2.41 9.52
C GLU A 25 -23.50 2.42 8.52
N ALA A 26 -22.80 3.56 8.47
CA ALA A 26 -21.63 3.73 7.62
C ALA A 26 -20.69 2.55 7.86
N PHE A 27 -20.41 1.77 6.81
CA PHE A 27 -19.51 0.62 6.91
C PHE A 27 -18.16 1.05 7.50
N VAL A 28 -17.89 0.64 8.74
CA VAL A 28 -16.60 0.89 9.41
C VAL A 28 -15.69 -0.30 9.17
N ASP A 29 -14.73 -0.14 8.25
CA ASP A 29 -13.67 -1.11 8.03
C ASP A 29 -12.65 -1.05 9.17
N ASN A 30 -12.78 -1.96 10.15
CA ASN A 30 -11.88 -2.02 11.29
C ASN A 30 -10.47 -2.52 10.95
N GLY A 31 -10.28 -3.05 9.74
CA GLY A 31 -9.06 -3.71 9.31
C GLY A 31 -8.80 -5.04 10.03
N GLU A 32 -8.02 -5.90 9.38
CA GLU A 32 -7.59 -7.20 9.90
C GLU A 32 -6.07 -7.19 10.11
N GLU A 33 -5.63 -7.57 11.31
CA GLU A 33 -4.22 -7.82 11.59
C GLU A 33 -3.82 -9.21 11.14
N GLN A 34 -2.70 -9.29 10.41
CA GLN A 34 -2.14 -10.53 9.90
C GLN A 34 -0.64 -10.58 10.17
N ILE A 35 -0.09 -11.78 10.27
CA ILE A 35 1.36 -11.99 10.30
C ILE A 35 1.80 -12.32 8.88
N VAL A 36 2.82 -11.60 8.42
CA VAL A 36 3.40 -11.72 7.09
C VAL A 36 4.91 -11.90 7.24
N GLU A 37 5.46 -12.97 6.67
CA GLU A 37 6.91 -13.19 6.64
C GLU A 37 7.54 -12.36 5.52
N VAL A 38 8.53 -11.52 5.85
CA VAL A 38 9.28 -10.70 4.87
C VAL A 38 10.77 -10.90 5.06
N CYS A 39 11.39 -11.63 4.11
CA CYS A 39 12.81 -11.99 4.14
C CYS A 39 13.22 -12.66 5.47
N GLY A 40 12.47 -13.69 5.89
CA GLY A 40 12.73 -14.45 7.12
C GLY A 40 12.37 -13.73 8.43
N VAL A 41 11.59 -12.65 8.35
CA VAL A 41 11.14 -11.89 9.53
C VAL A 41 9.61 -11.81 9.52
N ASP A 42 8.98 -12.32 10.57
CA ASP A 42 7.53 -12.18 10.79
C ASP A 42 7.18 -10.75 11.21
N LEU A 43 6.32 -10.10 10.42
CA LEU A 43 5.83 -8.76 10.68
C LEU A 43 4.30 -8.78 10.85
N LYS A 44 3.81 -8.05 11.84
CA LYS A 44 2.38 -7.81 12.02
C LYS A 44 1.94 -6.64 11.16
N VAL A 45 0.86 -6.79 10.42
CA VAL A 45 0.34 -5.73 9.56
C VAL A 45 -1.17 -5.73 9.58
N ARG A 46 -1.77 -4.56 9.78
CA ARG A 46 -3.19 -4.32 9.58
C ARG A 46 -3.46 -3.95 8.13
N GLN A 47 -4.40 -4.66 7.53
CA GLN A 47 -4.90 -4.43 6.18
C GLN A 47 -6.40 -4.14 6.24
N TYR A 48 -6.89 -3.35 5.30
CA TYR A 48 -8.32 -3.06 5.19
C TYR A 48 -8.96 -3.89 4.06
N ALA A 49 -10.25 -4.18 4.19
CA ALA A 49 -11.01 -4.78 3.12
C ALA A 49 -11.08 -3.84 1.90
N TYR A 50 -11.16 -2.52 2.15
CA TYR A 50 -11.30 -1.53 1.08
C TYR A 50 -10.51 -0.24 1.34
N HIS A 51 -9.97 0.33 0.26
CA HIS A 51 -9.56 1.72 0.17
C HIS A 51 -9.81 2.22 -1.26
N SER A 52 -10.28 3.46 -1.42
CA SER A 52 -10.66 4.01 -2.73
C SER A 52 -9.52 4.06 -3.75
N HIS A 53 -8.28 4.06 -3.27
CA HIS A 53 -7.06 4.09 -4.08
C HIS A 53 -6.19 2.83 -3.91
N ASN A 54 -6.77 1.71 -3.44
CA ASN A 54 -6.06 0.43 -3.26
C ASN A 54 -4.88 0.46 -2.25
N ALA A 55 -4.85 1.46 -1.38
CA ALA A 55 -3.86 1.61 -0.31
C ALA A 55 -4.20 0.79 0.95
N ASN A 56 -4.96 -0.30 0.80
CA ASN A 56 -5.48 -1.12 1.90
C ASN A 56 -4.69 -2.40 2.17
N ARG A 57 -3.87 -2.87 1.23
CA ARG A 57 -3.26 -4.20 1.25
C ARG A 57 -1.75 -4.18 1.10
N VAL A 58 -1.12 -5.25 1.55
CA VAL A 58 0.26 -5.58 1.20
C VAL A 58 0.26 -6.13 -0.22
N TRP A 59 0.97 -5.45 -1.11
CA TRP A 59 1.07 -5.85 -2.51
C TRP A 59 2.33 -6.71 -2.79
N PRO A 60 2.28 -7.66 -3.75
CA PRO A 60 3.35 -8.63 -3.97
C PRO A 60 4.75 -8.04 -4.26
N GLY A 61 4.84 -6.89 -4.92
CA GLY A 61 6.09 -6.21 -5.20
C GLY A 61 6.82 -5.74 -3.94
N THR A 62 6.13 -5.60 -2.80
CA THR A 62 6.75 -5.27 -1.51
C THR A 62 7.78 -6.34 -1.15
N PHE A 63 7.40 -7.60 -1.34
CA PHE A 63 8.27 -8.74 -1.08
C PHE A 63 9.43 -8.76 -2.07
N ASN A 64 9.16 -8.53 -3.36
CA ASN A 64 10.19 -8.48 -4.40
C ASN A 64 11.24 -7.40 -4.12
N LEU A 65 10.82 -6.19 -3.71
CA LEU A 65 11.76 -5.11 -3.35
C LEU A 65 12.52 -5.41 -2.06
N CYS A 66 11.86 -6.01 -1.06
CA CYS A 66 12.57 -6.47 0.15
C CYS A 66 13.63 -7.52 -0.21
N GLU A 67 13.28 -8.53 -1.00
CA GLU A 67 14.24 -9.55 -1.46
C GLU A 67 15.39 -8.93 -2.26
N TYR A 68 15.07 -7.99 -3.16
CA TYR A 68 16.07 -7.30 -3.99
C TYR A 68 17.15 -6.59 -3.16
N TYR A 69 16.77 -5.87 -2.10
CA TYR A 69 17.74 -5.14 -1.27
C TYR A 69 18.32 -5.94 -0.10
N LEU A 70 17.58 -6.90 0.43
CA LEU A 70 17.88 -7.56 1.71
C LEU A 70 18.38 -8.99 1.56
N SER A 71 18.22 -9.62 0.40
CA SER A 71 18.75 -10.96 0.18
C SER A 71 20.28 -10.96 0.31
N PRO A 72 20.87 -11.95 1.02
CA PRO A 72 22.33 -12.06 1.15
C PRO A 72 23.05 -12.36 -0.17
N SER A 73 22.31 -12.64 -1.26
CA SER A 73 22.87 -12.75 -2.61
C SER A 73 21.81 -12.50 -3.69
N PRO A 74 21.82 -11.30 -4.30
CA PRO A 74 21.69 -11.19 -5.75
C PRO A 74 22.74 -10.23 -6.37
N PRO A 75 22.98 -10.30 -7.69
CA PRO A 75 24.08 -9.59 -8.36
C PRO A 75 23.84 -8.10 -8.70
N THR A 76 22.81 -7.43 -8.13
CA THR A 76 22.37 -6.10 -8.62
C THR A 76 22.03 -5.08 -7.54
N GLY A 77 21.05 -5.33 -6.66
CA GLY A 77 20.68 -4.43 -5.56
C GLY A 77 21.23 -4.89 -4.22
N CYS A 78 21.60 -3.94 -3.36
CA CYS A 78 21.95 -4.25 -1.98
C CYS A 78 21.60 -3.11 -1.02
N LEU A 79 21.36 -3.46 0.24
CA LEU A 79 21.01 -2.50 1.29
C LEU A 79 22.00 -1.31 1.40
N SER A 80 23.28 -1.52 1.10
CA SER A 80 24.27 -0.43 1.14
C SER A 80 24.04 0.66 0.09
N ASP A 81 23.28 0.38 -0.97
CA ASP A 81 22.90 1.39 -1.98
C ASP A 81 21.98 2.46 -1.39
N LEU A 82 21.26 2.13 -0.32
CA LEU A 82 20.35 3.02 0.40
C LEU A 82 21.03 3.72 1.59
N LYS A 83 22.27 3.36 1.93
CA LYS A 83 22.95 3.89 3.11
C LYS A 83 23.25 5.37 2.95
N GLY A 84 22.77 6.18 3.90
CA GLY A 84 22.97 7.63 3.90
C GLY A 84 22.15 8.38 2.85
N LYS A 85 21.29 7.69 2.10
CA LYS A 85 20.37 8.27 1.13
C LYS A 85 19.09 8.73 1.82
N ARG A 86 18.49 9.81 1.34
CA ARG A 86 17.10 10.17 1.65
C ARG A 86 16.19 9.39 0.70
N VAL A 87 15.47 8.42 1.25
CA VAL A 87 14.65 7.46 0.52
C VAL A 87 13.17 7.86 0.62
N LEU A 88 12.46 7.88 -0.50
CA LEU A 88 11.01 8.00 -0.55
C LEU A 88 10.42 6.64 -0.89
N GLU A 89 9.47 6.15 -0.11
CA GLU A 89 8.54 5.13 -0.57
C GLU A 89 7.28 5.81 -1.11
N LEU A 90 7.05 5.72 -2.41
CA LEU A 90 5.89 6.29 -3.10
C LEU A 90 4.84 5.20 -3.31
N GLY A 91 3.59 5.45 -2.88
CA GLY A 91 2.52 4.46 -2.89
C GLY A 91 2.73 3.40 -1.81
N THR A 92 2.83 3.85 -0.56
CA THR A 92 3.24 3.02 0.58
C THR A 92 2.19 2.00 1.05
N ALA A 93 0.91 2.25 0.76
CA ALA A 93 -0.22 1.47 1.26
C ALA A 93 -0.15 1.19 2.77
N THR A 94 0.22 -0.04 3.17
CA THR A 94 0.31 -0.44 4.58
C THR A 94 1.60 0.03 5.28
N GLY A 95 2.60 0.49 4.53
CA GLY A 95 3.93 0.84 5.05
C GLY A 95 4.84 -0.34 5.34
N LEU A 96 4.48 -1.57 4.91
CA LEU A 96 5.26 -2.77 5.21
C LEU A 96 6.69 -2.71 4.63
N LEU A 97 6.87 -2.14 3.43
CA LEU A 97 8.18 -1.98 2.81
C LEU A 97 9.07 -1.06 3.65
N ALA A 98 8.63 0.17 3.97
CA ALA A 98 9.38 1.09 4.83
C ALA A 98 9.65 0.51 6.20
N LEU A 99 8.70 -0.20 6.80
CA LEU A 99 8.89 -0.89 8.07
C LEU A 99 10.05 -1.87 7.98
N ARG A 100 10.04 -2.77 6.97
CA ARG A 100 11.08 -3.77 6.80
C ARG A 100 12.45 -3.13 6.49
N MET A 101 12.48 -2.08 5.66
CA MET A 101 13.70 -1.34 5.33
C MET A 101 14.28 -0.61 6.55
N SER A 102 13.42 -0.02 7.39
CA SER A 102 13.82 0.64 8.64
C SER A 102 14.47 -0.35 9.60
N MET A 103 13.87 -1.54 9.75
CA MET A 103 14.45 -2.63 10.57
C MET A 103 15.79 -3.13 10.03
N SER A 104 16.03 -3.03 8.72
CA SER A 104 17.31 -3.36 8.09
C SER A 104 18.36 -2.27 8.24
N GLY A 105 18.03 -1.08 8.75
CA GLY A 105 18.98 0.02 8.96
C GLY A 105 18.93 1.13 7.92
N VAL A 106 17.88 1.20 7.08
CA VAL A 106 17.60 2.39 6.28
C VAL A 106 17.03 3.48 7.20
N SER A 107 17.86 4.45 7.58
CA SER A 107 17.54 5.40 8.65
C SER A 107 16.83 6.68 8.21
N ASN A 108 16.80 6.98 6.90
CA ASN A 108 16.21 8.20 6.35
C ASN A 108 15.22 7.87 5.23
N ILE A 109 14.20 7.09 5.58
CA ILE A 109 13.08 6.77 4.71
C ILE A 109 11.86 7.60 5.09
N VAL A 110 11.13 8.07 4.10
CA VAL A 110 9.86 8.79 4.22
C VAL A 110 8.84 8.05 3.37
N THR A 111 7.63 7.86 3.88
CA THR A 111 6.55 7.23 3.10
C THR A 111 5.63 8.29 2.52
N SER A 112 4.95 7.96 1.42
CA SER A 112 3.95 8.82 0.80
C SER A 112 2.87 8.00 0.11
N ASP A 113 1.64 8.45 0.24
CA ASP A 113 0.48 7.91 -0.47
C ASP A 113 -0.55 9.03 -0.70
N VAL A 114 -1.67 8.69 -1.34
CA VAL A 114 -2.76 9.62 -1.64
C VAL A 114 -3.20 10.45 -0.42
N SER A 115 -3.56 11.71 -0.66
CA SER A 115 -4.13 12.57 0.38
C SER A 115 -5.58 12.15 0.67
N ASP A 116 -5.76 11.32 1.70
CA ASP A 116 -7.03 10.68 2.06
C ASP A 116 -7.59 11.12 3.43
N GLY A 117 -7.08 12.22 3.98
CA GLY A 117 -7.45 12.68 5.32
C GLY A 117 -6.67 11.99 6.44
N GLY A 118 -5.62 11.24 6.11
CA GLY A 118 -4.69 10.62 7.05
C GLY A 118 -4.96 9.15 7.31
N LEU A 119 -5.85 8.49 6.56
CA LEU A 119 -6.18 7.08 6.76
C LEU A 119 -4.95 6.18 6.51
N VAL A 120 -4.25 6.39 5.39
CA VAL A 120 -3.00 5.68 5.12
C VAL A 120 -1.95 6.01 6.18
N ARG A 121 -1.76 7.30 6.52
CA ARG A 121 -0.80 7.72 7.55
C ARG A 121 -1.05 6.97 8.86
N ASP A 122 -2.27 6.99 9.34
CA ASP A 122 -2.64 6.42 10.64
C ASP A 122 -2.45 4.90 10.63
N ASN A 123 -2.69 4.23 9.49
CA ASN A 123 -2.40 2.81 9.35
C ASN A 123 -0.90 2.49 9.30
N VAL A 124 -0.10 3.29 8.60
CA VAL A 124 1.37 3.17 8.62
C VAL A 124 1.88 3.32 10.05
N LEU A 125 1.45 4.36 10.77
CA LEU A 125 1.84 4.58 12.18
C LEU A 125 1.43 3.39 13.06
N PHE A 126 0.21 2.88 12.88
CA PHE A 126 -0.28 1.69 13.60
C PHE A 126 0.60 0.46 13.31
N ASN A 127 0.92 0.18 12.05
CA ASN A 127 1.73 -0.97 11.65
C ASN A 127 3.17 -0.89 12.19
N PHE A 128 3.78 0.29 12.21
CA PHE A 128 5.06 0.49 12.88
C PHE A 128 4.97 0.20 14.39
N SER A 129 3.90 0.67 15.04
CA SER A 129 3.68 0.42 16.47
C SER A 129 3.46 -1.06 16.81
N LEU A 130 2.73 -1.80 15.96
CA LEU A 130 2.49 -3.25 16.10
C LEU A 130 3.80 -4.05 16.17
N ASN A 131 4.84 -3.56 15.49
CA ASN A 131 6.15 -4.19 15.40
C ASN A 131 7.20 -3.56 16.32
N LYS A 132 6.80 -2.60 17.17
CA LYS A 132 7.70 -1.88 18.10
C LYS A 132 8.86 -1.18 17.39
N VAL A 133 8.62 -0.69 16.16
CA VAL A 133 9.58 0.08 15.37
C VAL A 133 9.19 1.55 15.43
N PRO A 134 10.12 2.49 15.67
CA PRO A 134 9.81 3.92 15.60
C PRO A 134 9.23 4.29 14.23
N PRO A 135 8.10 5.02 14.18
CA PRO A 135 7.49 5.39 12.91
C PRO A 135 8.39 6.32 12.10
N VAL A 136 8.25 6.22 10.78
CA VAL A 136 8.93 7.10 9.83
C VAL A 136 8.00 8.26 9.44
N PRO A 137 8.54 9.41 8.98
CA PRO A 137 7.71 10.48 8.47
C PRO A 137 6.84 10.00 7.29
N HIS A 138 5.59 10.47 7.25
CA HIS A 138 4.65 10.23 6.16
C HIS A 138 4.22 11.54 5.52
N LEU A 139 4.21 11.60 4.19
CA LEU A 139 3.77 12.74 3.39
C LEU A 139 2.54 12.35 2.58
N GLU A 140 1.38 12.84 3.00
CA GLU A 140 0.16 12.73 2.20
C GLU A 140 0.33 13.54 0.90
N HIS A 141 0.22 12.87 -0.23
CA HIS A 141 0.39 13.47 -1.54
C HIS A 141 -0.33 12.66 -2.64
N THR A 142 -1.35 13.27 -3.23
CA THR A 142 -1.96 12.80 -4.47
C THR A 142 -1.06 13.12 -5.66
N TRP A 143 -0.78 12.13 -6.52
CA TRP A 143 0.12 12.35 -7.65
C TRP A 143 -0.36 13.46 -8.58
N GLY A 144 0.60 14.21 -9.13
CA GLY A 144 0.36 15.28 -10.09
C GLY A 144 -0.14 16.60 -9.49
N THR A 145 -0.38 16.67 -8.18
CA THR A 145 -0.85 17.89 -7.50
C THR A 145 0.28 18.82 -7.04
N GLY A 146 1.53 18.52 -7.39
CA GLY A 146 2.71 19.29 -7.04
C GLY A 146 3.38 18.76 -5.76
N TRP A 147 4.65 18.36 -5.90
CA TRP A 147 5.42 17.81 -4.79
C TRP A 147 6.06 18.89 -3.92
N GLY A 148 5.70 18.91 -2.63
CA GLY A 148 6.27 19.80 -1.61
C GLY A 148 7.26 19.15 -0.64
N GLY A 149 7.50 17.84 -0.75
CA GLY A 149 8.26 17.03 0.22
C GLY A 149 9.79 17.17 0.17
N GLY A 150 10.31 18.07 -0.67
CA GLY A 150 11.73 18.18 -0.98
C GLY A 150 12.26 17.04 -1.85
N ARG A 151 13.58 16.97 -2.04
CA ARG A 151 14.22 16.02 -2.97
C ARG A 151 14.62 14.72 -2.30
N PHE A 152 14.61 13.63 -3.04
CA PHE A 152 14.99 12.30 -2.58
C PHE A 152 16.06 11.72 -3.47
N ASP A 153 17.02 11.02 -2.87
CA ASP A 153 18.09 10.36 -3.62
C ASP A 153 17.61 9.08 -4.30
N VAL A 154 16.64 8.40 -3.66
CA VAL A 154 16.09 7.12 -4.12
C VAL A 154 14.58 7.13 -3.92
N VAL A 155 13.84 6.69 -4.93
CA VAL A 155 12.41 6.41 -4.84
C VAL A 155 12.20 4.90 -4.92
N LEU A 156 11.59 4.33 -3.90
CA LEU A 156 11.07 2.97 -3.88
C LEU A 156 9.58 3.05 -4.23
N ALA A 157 9.14 2.20 -5.16
CA ALA A 157 7.76 2.18 -5.60
C ALA A 157 7.36 0.75 -5.97
N SER A 158 6.40 0.19 -5.24
CA SER A 158 5.92 -1.18 -5.43
C SER A 158 4.48 -1.18 -5.92
N ASP A 159 4.19 -1.91 -6.99
CA ASP A 159 2.82 -2.11 -7.52
C ASP A 159 2.02 -0.82 -7.74
N ILE A 160 2.70 0.29 -8.05
CA ILE A 160 2.05 1.60 -8.19
C ILE A 160 1.40 1.84 -9.58
N LEU A 161 1.63 0.94 -10.54
CA LEU A 161 1.19 1.08 -11.94
C LEU A 161 -0.19 0.45 -12.21
N LEU A 162 -1.15 0.64 -11.29
CA LEU A 162 -2.47 0.00 -11.35
C LEU A 162 -3.44 0.69 -12.31
N TYR A 163 -3.45 2.02 -12.33
CA TYR A 163 -4.42 2.82 -13.07
C TYR A 163 -3.73 3.61 -14.17
N VAL A 164 -4.04 3.30 -15.44
CA VAL A 164 -3.48 4.02 -16.60
C VAL A 164 -3.78 5.52 -16.52
N ALA A 165 -4.96 5.90 -16.02
CA ALA A 165 -5.35 7.30 -15.82
C ALA A 165 -4.44 8.06 -14.85
N ALA A 166 -3.69 7.36 -13.98
CA ALA A 166 -2.76 7.97 -13.04
C ALA A 166 -1.33 8.14 -13.60
N TYR A 167 -1.03 7.61 -14.80
CA TYR A 167 0.36 7.57 -15.30
C TYR A 167 0.93 8.96 -15.56
N ASP A 168 0.17 9.88 -16.17
CA ASP A 168 0.64 11.25 -16.41
C ASP A 168 0.93 11.98 -15.08
N ALA A 169 0.05 11.79 -14.09
CA ALA A 169 0.21 12.36 -12.76
C ALA A 169 1.41 11.76 -12.01
N LEU A 170 1.65 10.46 -12.16
CA LEU A 170 2.81 9.77 -11.62
C LEU A 170 4.11 10.28 -12.25
N VAL A 171 4.19 10.35 -13.57
CA VAL A 171 5.40 10.84 -14.29
C VAL A 171 5.71 12.27 -13.86
N LYS A 172 4.69 13.12 -13.76
CA LYS A 172 4.87 14.49 -13.24
C LYS A 172 5.47 14.49 -11.83
N THR A 173 4.90 13.69 -10.93
CA THR A 173 5.42 13.55 -9.55
C THR A 173 6.86 13.06 -9.53
N LEU A 174 7.20 12.05 -10.32
CA LEU A 174 8.55 11.51 -10.41
C LEU A 174 9.58 12.56 -10.87
N GLY A 175 9.19 13.45 -11.79
CA GLY A 175 10.00 14.58 -12.21
C GLY A 175 10.23 15.63 -11.12
N GLU A 176 9.32 15.76 -10.15
CA GLU A 176 9.41 16.73 -9.06
C GLU A 176 10.17 16.19 -7.83
N VAL A 177 10.13 14.88 -7.58
CA VAL A 177 10.81 14.23 -6.43
C VAL A 177 12.30 13.98 -6.66
N GLY A 178 12.68 13.62 -7.89
CA GLY A 178 14.04 13.21 -8.25
C GLY A 178 14.82 14.25 -9.08
N GLY A 179 14.18 15.38 -9.40
CA GLY A 179 14.80 16.49 -10.13
C GLY A 179 15.82 17.21 -9.30
#